data_AF-Q82AR0-F1
#
_entry.id   AF-Q82AR0-F1
#
_cell.length_a   1.000
_cell.length_b   1.000
_cell.length_c   1.000
_cell.angle_alpha   90.00
_cell.angle_beta   90.00
_cell.angle_gamma   90.00
#
_symmetry.space_group_name_H-M   'P 1'
#
loop_
_entity.id
_entity.type
_entity.pdbx_description
1 polymer ?
#
loop_
_entity_poly.entity_id
_entity_poly.type
_entity_poly.pdbx_seq_one_letter_code
_entity_poly.pdbx_strand_id
1 'polypeptide(L)'
;MEIDGALAIKVETENWQRHARISAERLRELVGRIGTAGDRWLVVQRIPDIPDVFAQVWHEEGGDYRLEHRLTEDAFFGTDLTDPDRVADLLTGWARQEAAWDAGVTWEPVDLGPQEEVPELADDVRGKVEDRVRTRLRCGYDDRKVLAEIAEEYLVDGGDRPVSKAQARRLVDRLWLERLAEQETWEGVTDPERLALAFAALEASGITARENFACCRGCGMAEIGAEREDARGFVFFHQQVTEHAADGYGLTLYYGGFDGAEQTTVAVGHEVVAALTAAGLSAQWDASPDKAISLTPLTWQRRLVG
;
A
#
# COMPACT_ATOMS: atom_id res chain seq x y z
N MET A 1 -4.68 8.06 17.38
CA MET A 1 -4.92 9.49 17.12
C MET A 1 -5.50 9.55 15.73
N GLU A 2 -6.83 9.54 15.60
CA GLU A 2 -7.46 9.88 14.33
C GLU A 2 -7.02 11.31 14.01
N ILE A 3 -6.34 11.48 12.88
CA ILE A 3 -6.02 12.81 12.38
C ILE A 3 -7.36 13.34 11.86
N ASP A 4 -8.11 13.98 12.75
CA ASP A 4 -9.34 14.69 12.42
C ASP A 4 -8.97 15.71 11.32
N GLY A 5 -9.34 15.40 10.06
CA GLY A 5 -8.97 16.18 8.88
C GLY A 5 -8.07 15.50 7.82
N ALA A 6 -7.54 14.30 8.07
CA ALA A 6 -6.82 13.54 7.03
C ALA A 6 -7.80 12.85 6.06
N LEU A 7 -7.58 13.04 4.76
CA LEU A 7 -8.33 12.38 3.70
C LEU A 7 -7.79 10.97 3.50
N ALA A 8 -8.65 9.94 3.52
CA ALA A 8 -8.26 8.56 3.22
C ALA A 8 -8.01 8.35 1.72
N ILE A 9 -6.99 9.01 1.18
CA ILE A 9 -6.60 9.00 -0.22
C ILE A 9 -5.09 8.83 -0.40
N LYS A 10 -4.71 8.32 -1.56
CA LYS A 10 -3.38 8.41 -2.16
C LYS A 10 -3.40 9.48 -3.25
N VAL A 11 -2.34 10.26 -3.35
CA VAL A 11 -2.11 11.23 -4.42
C VAL A 11 -0.76 10.95 -5.07
N GLU A 12 -0.75 10.76 -6.38
CA GLU A 12 0.46 10.64 -7.20
C GLU A 12 0.54 11.84 -8.16
N THR A 13 1.68 12.51 -8.20
CA THR A 13 1.92 13.68 -9.06
C THR A 13 2.93 13.36 -10.15
N GLU A 14 2.97 14.16 -11.23
CA GLU A 14 3.87 13.94 -12.37
C GLU A 14 5.35 13.83 -11.99
N ASN A 15 5.80 14.57 -10.97
CA ASN A 15 7.17 14.50 -10.45
C ASN A 15 7.46 13.28 -9.56
N TRP A 16 6.67 12.21 -9.67
CA TRP A 16 6.81 10.94 -8.94
C TRP A 16 6.70 11.07 -7.42
N GLN A 17 6.14 12.17 -6.91
CA GLN A 17 5.82 12.28 -5.49
C GLN A 17 4.54 11.53 -5.18
N ARG A 18 4.57 10.79 -4.07
CA ARG A 18 3.43 10.04 -3.56
C ARG A 18 3.08 10.54 -2.17
N HIS A 19 1.80 10.77 -1.96
CA HIS A 19 1.25 11.23 -0.70
C HIS A 19 0.12 10.29 -0.28
N ALA A 20 0.02 9.98 1.01
CA ALA A 20 -1.05 9.16 1.55
C ALA A 20 -1.58 9.80 2.83
N ARG A 21 -2.90 9.74 3.03
CA ARG A 21 -3.56 10.25 4.24
C ARG A 21 -3.24 11.74 4.52
N ILE A 22 -3.20 12.58 3.48
CA ILE A 22 -2.92 14.03 3.60
C ILE A 22 -4.15 14.83 4.02
N SER A 23 -3.93 16.05 4.52
CA SER A 23 -5.02 17.00 4.80
C SER A 23 -5.64 17.57 3.51
N ALA A 24 -6.86 18.08 3.60
CA ALA A 24 -7.50 18.82 2.50
C ALA A 24 -6.71 20.10 2.11
N GLU A 25 -6.09 20.77 3.09
CA GLU A 25 -5.20 21.90 2.83
C GLU A 25 -4.00 21.48 1.98
N ARG A 26 -3.36 20.35 2.32
CA ARG A 26 -2.24 19.84 1.53
C ARG A 26 -2.68 19.41 0.13
N LEU A 27 -3.88 18.85 -0.03
CA LEU A 27 -4.43 18.55 -1.35
C LEU A 27 -4.62 19.83 -2.19
N ARG A 28 -5.15 20.90 -1.59
CA ARG A 28 -5.29 22.21 -2.26
C ARG A 28 -3.94 22.79 -2.68
N GLU A 29 -2.93 22.73 -1.83
CA GLU A 29 -1.56 23.14 -2.18
C GLU A 29 -1.01 22.36 -3.38
N LEU A 30 -1.25 21.04 -3.43
CA LEU A 30 -0.82 20.22 -4.56
C LEU A 30 -1.53 20.62 -5.86
N VAL A 31 -2.84 20.86 -5.82
CA VAL A 31 -3.62 21.32 -6.99
C VAL A 31 -3.12 22.69 -7.49
N GLY A 32 -2.91 23.64 -6.58
CA GLY A 32 -2.45 24.98 -6.94
C GLY A 32 -1.01 25.06 -7.46
N ARG A 33 -0.21 24.01 -7.23
CA ARG A 33 1.17 23.90 -7.74
C ARG A 33 1.21 23.44 -9.21
N ILE A 34 0.19 22.69 -9.64
CA ILE A 34 0.14 22.12 -10.99
C ILE A 34 0.18 23.24 -12.04
N GLY A 35 0.89 23.03 -13.14
CA GLY A 35 0.91 23.90 -14.32
C GLY A 35 2.30 24.07 -14.94
N THR A 36 3.36 23.77 -14.17
CA THR A 36 4.75 23.89 -14.64
C THR A 36 5.27 22.60 -15.27
N ALA A 37 6.37 22.69 -16.01
CA ALA A 37 7.00 21.50 -16.62
C ALA A 37 7.43 20.48 -15.54
N GLY A 38 6.91 19.26 -15.62
CA GLY A 38 7.16 18.19 -14.64
C GLY A 38 6.21 18.20 -13.44
N ASP A 39 5.18 19.05 -13.44
CA ASP A 39 4.11 19.04 -12.45
C ASP A 39 2.79 19.51 -13.08
N ARG A 40 2.26 18.74 -14.03
CA ARG A 40 1.07 19.06 -14.83
C ARG A 40 -0.15 18.23 -14.49
N TRP A 41 0.00 17.19 -13.68
CA TRP A 41 -1.11 16.36 -13.29
C TRP A 41 -0.93 15.74 -11.91
N LEU A 42 -2.06 15.40 -11.30
CA LEU A 42 -2.13 14.49 -10.18
C LEU A 42 -3.29 13.52 -10.34
N VAL A 43 -3.13 12.32 -9.78
CA VAL A 43 -4.16 11.29 -9.68
C VAL A 43 -4.44 11.03 -8.20
N VAL A 44 -5.71 10.96 -7.85
CA VAL A 44 -6.24 10.71 -6.51
C VAL A 44 -6.98 9.38 -6.51
N GLN A 45 -6.61 8.50 -5.59
CA GLN A 45 -7.30 7.23 -5.32
C GLN A 45 -7.73 7.20 -3.86
N ARG A 46 -8.86 6.56 -3.54
CA ARG A 46 -9.25 6.31 -2.15
C ARG A 46 -8.34 5.24 -1.52
N ILE A 47 -8.35 5.18 -0.19
CA ILE A 47 -7.67 4.14 0.59
C ILE A 47 -8.73 3.30 1.31
N PRO A 48 -8.78 1.98 1.07
CA PRO A 48 -8.08 1.25 0.00
C PRO A 48 -8.54 1.70 -1.39
N ASP A 49 -7.70 1.52 -2.41
CA ASP A 49 -8.11 1.86 -3.79
C ASP A 49 -9.06 0.80 -4.34
N ILE A 50 -9.98 1.23 -5.20
CA ILE A 50 -10.96 0.37 -5.87
C ILE A 50 -10.67 0.45 -7.37
N PRO A 51 -10.68 -0.68 -8.10
CA PRO A 51 -10.56 -0.68 -9.56
C PRO A 51 -11.53 0.30 -10.22
N ASP A 52 -11.02 1.04 -11.21
CA ASP A 52 -11.78 2.07 -11.94
C ASP A 52 -12.37 3.21 -11.10
N VAL A 53 -11.94 3.38 -9.84
CA VAL A 53 -12.36 4.50 -8.99
C VAL A 53 -11.18 5.42 -8.70
N PHE A 54 -11.16 6.58 -9.37
CA PHE A 54 -10.14 7.62 -9.16
C PHE A 54 -10.68 8.99 -9.56
N ALA A 55 -10.00 10.04 -9.14
CA ALA A 55 -10.13 11.37 -9.71
C ALA A 55 -8.76 11.84 -10.16
N GLN A 56 -8.69 12.64 -11.22
CA GLN A 56 -7.44 13.18 -11.72
C GLN A 56 -7.64 14.61 -12.18
N VAL A 57 -6.57 15.40 -12.11
CA VAL A 57 -6.56 16.73 -12.70
C VAL A 57 -5.31 16.88 -13.55
N TRP A 58 -5.50 17.49 -14.72
CA TRP A 58 -4.41 17.94 -15.59
C TRP A 58 -4.54 19.45 -15.79
N HIS A 59 -3.41 20.16 -15.78
CA HIS A 59 -3.35 21.59 -16.07
C HIS A 59 -1.96 21.97 -16.60
N GLU A 60 -1.93 22.93 -17.53
CA GLU A 60 -0.73 23.60 -18.04
C GLU A 60 -0.90 25.11 -17.93
N GLU A 61 0.19 25.81 -17.57
CA GLU A 61 0.18 27.27 -17.37
C GLU A 61 -0.46 28.02 -18.54
N GLY A 62 -1.50 28.81 -18.24
CA GLY A 62 -2.26 29.57 -19.23
C GLY A 62 -3.46 28.83 -19.84
N GLY A 63 -3.69 27.57 -19.48
CA GLY A 63 -4.89 26.80 -19.82
C GLY A 63 -5.87 26.64 -18.65
N ASP A 64 -6.95 25.90 -18.88
CA ASP A 64 -7.91 25.51 -17.85
C ASP A 64 -7.40 24.27 -17.08
N TYR A 65 -8.00 23.99 -15.93
CA TYR A 65 -7.85 22.72 -15.20
C TYR A 65 -8.85 21.71 -15.73
N ARG A 66 -8.36 20.64 -16.34
CA ARG A 66 -9.16 19.49 -16.72
C ARG A 66 -9.30 18.56 -15.51
N LEU A 67 -10.44 18.60 -14.84
CA LEU A 67 -10.75 17.71 -13.72
C LEU A 67 -11.60 16.55 -14.24
N GLU A 68 -11.20 15.32 -13.90
CA GLU A 68 -11.90 14.10 -14.31
C GLU A 68 -12.09 13.17 -13.12
N HIS A 69 -13.17 12.40 -13.13
CA HIS A 69 -13.40 11.35 -12.14
C HIS A 69 -14.03 10.12 -12.76
N ARG A 70 -13.61 8.97 -12.27
CA ARG A 70 -14.16 7.66 -12.60
C ARG A 70 -14.73 7.02 -11.34
N LEU A 71 -15.96 6.51 -11.44
CA LEU A 71 -16.69 5.86 -10.33
C LEU A 71 -16.95 4.38 -10.57
N THR A 72 -16.95 3.96 -11.84
CA THR A 72 -17.05 2.58 -12.30
C THR A 72 -16.34 2.46 -13.65
N GLU A 73 -16.22 1.25 -14.17
CA GLU A 73 -15.67 1.02 -15.51
C GLU A 73 -16.35 1.92 -16.59
N ASP A 74 -17.68 2.06 -16.55
CA ASP A 74 -18.45 2.81 -17.55
C ASP A 74 -18.76 4.27 -17.17
N ALA A 75 -18.41 4.69 -15.96
CA ALA A 75 -18.74 6.03 -15.43
C ALA A 75 -17.48 6.89 -15.32
N PHE A 76 -17.00 7.41 -16.45
CA PHE A 76 -15.86 8.32 -16.53
C PHE A 76 -16.29 9.68 -17.09
N PHE A 77 -16.07 10.75 -16.31
CA PHE A 77 -16.51 12.09 -16.66
C PHE A 77 -15.40 13.12 -16.45
N GLY A 78 -15.45 14.20 -17.23
CA GLY A 78 -14.52 15.31 -17.17
C GLY A 78 -15.20 16.66 -17.28
N THR A 79 -14.53 17.69 -16.80
CA THR A 79 -14.97 19.08 -16.83
C THR A 79 -13.76 20.01 -16.83
N ASP A 80 -13.93 21.22 -17.37
CA ASP A 80 -12.90 22.24 -17.43
C ASP A 80 -13.23 23.37 -16.47
N LEU A 81 -12.26 23.74 -15.63
CA LEU A 81 -12.40 24.71 -14.55
C LEU A 81 -11.26 25.73 -14.61
N THR A 82 -11.54 26.98 -14.32
CA THR A 82 -10.50 28.04 -14.29
C THR A 82 -9.99 28.34 -12.89
N ASP A 83 -10.70 27.86 -11.86
CA ASP A 83 -10.41 28.15 -10.45
C ASP A 83 -9.78 26.93 -9.75
N PRO A 84 -8.49 26.98 -9.37
CA PRO A 84 -7.83 25.87 -8.67
C PRO A 84 -8.42 25.57 -7.29
N ASP A 85 -9.00 26.57 -6.60
CA ASP A 85 -9.63 26.34 -5.30
C ASP A 85 -10.90 25.51 -5.48
N ARG A 86 -11.67 25.78 -6.54
CA ARG A 86 -12.84 24.98 -6.90
C ARG A 86 -12.47 23.53 -7.26
N VAL A 87 -11.38 23.32 -7.99
CA VAL A 87 -10.86 21.98 -8.29
C VAL A 87 -10.52 21.22 -7.01
N ALA A 88 -9.80 21.86 -6.08
CA ALA A 88 -9.41 21.26 -4.81
C ALA A 88 -10.61 20.90 -3.92
N ASP A 89 -11.65 21.76 -3.91
CA ASP A 89 -12.89 21.50 -3.18
C ASP A 89 -13.64 20.28 -3.73
N LEU A 90 -13.74 20.16 -5.06
CA LEU A 90 -14.37 19.01 -5.72
C LEU A 90 -13.61 17.71 -5.43
N LEU A 91 -12.28 17.72 -5.52
CA LEU A 91 -11.46 16.56 -5.17
C LEU A 91 -11.59 16.19 -3.69
N THR A 92 -11.71 17.17 -2.80
CA THR A 92 -11.93 16.94 -1.36
C THR A 92 -13.30 16.32 -1.10
N GLY A 93 -14.35 16.82 -1.74
CA GLY A 93 -15.71 16.25 -1.66
C GLY A 93 -15.77 14.83 -2.22
N TRP A 94 -15.12 14.58 -3.36
CA TRP A 94 -14.96 13.25 -3.95
C TRP A 94 -14.20 12.30 -3.00
N ALA A 95 -13.12 12.76 -2.37
CA ALA A 95 -12.31 11.98 -1.44
C ALA A 95 -13.11 11.57 -0.19
N ARG A 96 -13.94 12.47 0.32
CA ARG A 96 -14.80 12.25 1.49
C ARG A 96 -16.09 11.49 1.20
N GLN A 97 -16.41 11.29 -0.08
CA GLN A 97 -17.69 10.72 -0.51
C GLN A 97 -18.88 11.57 -0.03
N GLU A 98 -18.72 12.89 -0.05
CA GLU A 98 -19.78 13.82 0.32
C GLU A 98 -20.95 13.71 -0.66
N ALA A 99 -22.19 13.78 -0.14
CA ALA A 99 -23.36 13.79 -1.00
C ALA A 99 -23.36 15.04 -1.89
N ALA A 100 -23.62 14.86 -3.19
CA ALA A 100 -23.67 15.95 -4.18
C ALA A 100 -22.37 16.78 -4.27
N TRP A 101 -21.20 16.16 -4.03
CA TRP A 101 -19.90 16.80 -4.20
C TRP A 101 -19.68 17.36 -5.62
N ASP A 102 -20.32 16.74 -6.61
CA ASP A 102 -20.28 17.04 -8.04
C ASP A 102 -21.27 18.14 -8.48
N ALA A 103 -22.10 18.63 -7.57
CA ALA A 103 -23.15 19.61 -7.89
C ALA A 103 -22.60 20.98 -8.30
N GLY A 104 -23.35 21.64 -9.20
CA GLY A 104 -23.00 22.97 -9.70
C GLY A 104 -21.89 22.97 -10.75
N VAL A 105 -21.54 21.80 -11.29
CA VAL A 105 -20.56 21.62 -12.37
C VAL A 105 -21.20 20.79 -13.48
N THR A 106 -20.93 21.15 -14.73
CA THR A 106 -21.36 20.36 -15.89
C THR A 106 -20.27 19.34 -16.21
N TRP A 107 -20.63 18.07 -16.17
CA TRP A 107 -19.74 16.95 -16.43
C TRP A 107 -20.04 16.32 -17.79
N GLU A 108 -18.99 16.04 -18.55
CA GLU A 108 -19.07 15.42 -19.88
C GLU A 108 -18.48 14.01 -19.84
N PRO A 109 -19.10 13.02 -20.48
CA PRO A 109 -18.52 11.68 -20.59
C PRO A 109 -17.15 11.73 -21.29
N VAL A 110 -16.17 11.01 -20.74
CA VAL A 110 -14.86 10.84 -21.36
C VAL A 110 -14.88 9.54 -22.17
N ASP A 111 -14.66 9.67 -23.48
CA ASP A 111 -14.58 8.52 -24.39
C ASP A 111 -13.22 7.83 -24.27
N LEU A 112 -13.23 6.60 -23.77
CA LEU A 112 -12.04 5.75 -23.63
C LEU A 112 -11.73 4.96 -24.92
N GLY A 113 -12.56 5.08 -25.94
CA GLY A 113 -12.50 4.25 -27.13
C GLY A 113 -13.02 2.83 -26.90
N PRO A 114 -12.81 1.92 -27.86
CA PRO A 114 -13.31 0.55 -27.76
C PRO A 114 -12.59 -0.22 -26.64
N GLN A 115 -13.36 -0.88 -25.79
CA GLN A 115 -12.82 -1.82 -24.80
C GLN A 115 -12.25 -3.06 -25.50
N GLU A 116 -11.03 -3.44 -25.10
CA GLU A 116 -10.42 -4.67 -25.57
C GLU A 116 -11.05 -5.88 -24.86
N GLU A 117 -11.57 -6.83 -25.63
CA GLU A 117 -12.04 -8.10 -25.07
C GLU A 117 -10.85 -8.92 -24.56
N VAL A 118 -10.75 -9.05 -23.24
CA VAL A 118 -9.69 -9.84 -22.61
C VAL A 118 -10.17 -11.30 -22.46
N PRO A 119 -9.53 -12.28 -23.14
CA PRO A 119 -9.94 -13.67 -23.03
C PRO A 119 -9.68 -14.23 -21.63
N GLU A 120 -10.50 -15.19 -21.23
CA GLU A 120 -10.34 -15.92 -19.97
C GLU A 120 -9.03 -16.73 -19.95
N LEU A 121 -8.41 -16.83 -18.78
CA LEU A 121 -7.26 -17.71 -18.56
C LEU A 121 -7.67 -19.18 -18.62
N ALA A 122 -6.79 -20.03 -19.15
CA ALA A 122 -6.93 -21.47 -19.07
C ALA A 122 -6.98 -21.91 -17.59
N ASP A 123 -7.82 -22.89 -17.25
CA ASP A 123 -8.12 -23.24 -15.85
C ASP A 123 -6.89 -23.67 -15.04
N ASP A 124 -5.96 -24.40 -15.67
CA ASP A 124 -4.72 -24.86 -15.03
C ASP A 124 -3.71 -23.73 -14.79
N VAL A 125 -3.70 -22.71 -15.66
CA VAL A 125 -2.93 -21.48 -15.50
C VAL A 125 -3.58 -20.62 -14.42
N ARG A 126 -4.90 -20.42 -14.51
CA ARG A 126 -5.70 -19.60 -13.59
C ARG A 126 -5.50 -20.04 -12.15
N GLY A 127 -5.69 -21.33 -11.83
CA GLY A 127 -5.58 -21.81 -10.45
C GLY A 127 -4.22 -21.51 -9.81
N LYS A 128 -3.12 -21.76 -10.55
CA LYS A 128 -1.76 -21.51 -10.06
C LYS A 128 -1.50 -20.02 -9.83
N VAL A 129 -1.94 -19.17 -10.75
CA VAL A 129 -1.74 -17.71 -10.66
C VAL A 129 -2.61 -17.12 -9.54
N GLU A 130 -3.86 -17.56 -9.40
CA GLU A 130 -4.74 -17.15 -8.31
C GLU A 130 -4.17 -17.49 -6.95
N ASP A 131 -3.66 -18.71 -6.76
CA ASP A 131 -3.04 -19.11 -5.49
C ASP A 131 -1.87 -18.19 -5.15
N ARG A 132 -1.00 -17.88 -6.13
CA ARG A 132 0.13 -16.99 -5.91
C ARG A 132 -0.30 -15.57 -5.56
N VAL A 133 -1.26 -15.01 -6.30
CA VAL A 133 -1.78 -13.66 -6.06
C VAL A 133 -2.47 -13.61 -4.70
N ARG A 134 -3.28 -14.60 -4.33
CA ARG A 134 -3.95 -14.66 -3.01
C ARG A 134 -2.93 -14.66 -1.87
N THR A 135 -1.85 -15.44 -1.97
CA THR A 135 -0.79 -15.43 -0.95
C THR A 135 -0.19 -14.03 -0.76
N ARG A 136 0.16 -13.35 -1.86
CA ARG A 136 0.74 -12.00 -1.83
C ARG A 136 -0.28 -10.95 -1.35
N LEU A 137 -1.52 -11.06 -1.81
CA LEU A 137 -2.63 -10.20 -1.39
C LEU A 137 -2.91 -10.32 0.12
N ARG A 138 -2.87 -11.53 0.69
CA ARG A 138 -3.01 -11.73 2.15
C ARG A 138 -1.84 -11.15 2.95
N CYS A 139 -0.64 -11.08 2.37
CA CYS A 139 0.49 -10.38 3.00
C CYS A 139 0.17 -8.90 3.19
N GLY A 140 -0.52 -8.27 2.24
CA GLY A 140 -1.06 -6.90 2.36
C GLY A 140 -0.04 -5.78 2.17
N TYR A 141 1.08 -6.03 1.50
CA TYR A 141 2.13 -5.03 1.22
C TYR A 141 2.24 -4.63 -0.25
N ASP A 142 1.66 -5.41 -1.16
CA ASP A 142 1.73 -5.16 -2.60
C ASP A 142 0.53 -4.34 -3.07
N ASP A 143 0.78 -3.37 -3.96
CA ASP A 143 -0.29 -2.66 -4.68
C ASP A 143 -0.83 -3.52 -5.84
N ARG A 144 -1.96 -3.09 -6.43
CA ARG A 144 -2.57 -3.83 -7.56
C ARG A 144 -1.64 -3.97 -8.77
N LYS A 145 -0.76 -2.99 -9.01
CA LYS A 145 0.17 -3.04 -10.14
C LYS A 145 1.23 -4.12 -9.91
N VAL A 146 1.83 -4.17 -8.73
CA VAL A 146 2.80 -5.19 -8.32
C VAL A 146 2.16 -6.57 -8.34
N LEU A 147 0.92 -6.72 -7.86
CA LEU A 147 0.21 -7.99 -7.93
C LEU A 147 -0.06 -8.44 -9.38
N ALA A 148 -0.34 -7.52 -10.30
CA ALA A 148 -0.52 -7.83 -11.71
C ALA A 148 0.80 -8.24 -12.38
N GLU A 149 1.90 -7.58 -12.03
CA GLU A 149 3.25 -7.98 -12.48
C GLU A 149 3.61 -9.38 -11.97
N ILE A 150 3.35 -9.66 -10.68
CA ILE A 150 3.52 -11.00 -10.11
C ILE A 150 2.68 -12.03 -10.87
N ALA A 151 1.42 -11.72 -11.19
CA ALA A 151 0.55 -12.63 -11.93
C ALA A 151 1.03 -12.90 -13.37
N GLU A 152 1.54 -11.86 -14.05
CA GLU A 152 2.11 -11.98 -15.40
C GLU A 152 3.38 -12.83 -15.39
N GLU A 153 4.26 -12.64 -14.41
CA GLU A 153 5.59 -13.24 -14.39
C GLU A 153 5.65 -14.63 -13.76
N TYR A 154 4.64 -15.03 -12.97
CA TYR A 154 4.71 -16.23 -12.13
C TYR A 154 4.96 -17.54 -12.89
N LEU A 155 4.38 -17.68 -14.08
CA LEU A 155 4.48 -18.89 -14.91
C LEU A 155 5.30 -18.67 -16.18
N VAL A 156 6.08 -17.59 -16.24
CA VAL A 156 6.96 -17.34 -17.38
C VAL A 156 8.12 -18.34 -17.36
N ASP A 157 8.26 -19.09 -18.45
CA ASP A 157 9.38 -20.00 -18.67
C ASP A 157 9.98 -19.78 -20.06
N GLY A 158 11.20 -19.25 -20.10
CA GLY A 158 11.87 -18.86 -21.34
C GLY A 158 11.06 -17.83 -22.14
N GLY A 159 10.53 -18.27 -23.29
CA GLY A 159 9.69 -17.45 -24.18
C GLY A 159 8.18 -17.62 -23.96
N ASP A 160 7.76 -18.56 -23.12
CA ASP A 160 6.34 -18.81 -22.85
C ASP A 160 5.81 -17.81 -21.80
N ARG A 161 4.68 -17.17 -22.12
CA ARG A 161 4.02 -16.15 -21.31
C ARG A 161 2.52 -16.44 -21.28
N PRO A 162 2.08 -17.38 -20.44
CA PRO A 162 0.70 -17.87 -20.46
C PRO A 162 -0.33 -16.86 -19.92
N VAL A 163 0.11 -15.76 -19.32
CA VAL A 163 -0.73 -14.71 -18.76
C VAL A 163 -0.39 -13.38 -19.43
N SER A 164 -1.35 -12.75 -20.10
CA SER A 164 -1.17 -11.40 -20.60
C SER A 164 -1.33 -10.36 -19.49
N LYS A 165 -0.75 -9.18 -19.68
CA LYS A 165 -0.93 -8.03 -18.77
C LYS A 165 -2.40 -7.69 -18.50
N ALA A 166 -3.26 -7.80 -19.52
CA ALA A 166 -4.68 -7.51 -19.38
C ALA A 166 -5.40 -8.60 -18.56
N GLN A 167 -5.03 -9.88 -18.75
CA GLN A 167 -5.54 -11.00 -17.96
C GLN A 167 -5.12 -10.89 -16.49
N ALA A 168 -3.84 -10.56 -16.25
CA ALA A 168 -3.31 -10.35 -14.90
C ALA A 168 -4.07 -9.24 -14.15
N ARG A 169 -4.30 -8.10 -14.79
CA ARG A 169 -5.08 -6.99 -14.21
C ARG A 169 -6.50 -7.39 -13.85
N ARG A 170 -7.24 -8.01 -14.79
CA ARG A 170 -8.62 -8.49 -14.52
C ARG A 170 -8.67 -9.50 -13.37
N LEU A 171 -7.69 -10.39 -13.30
CA LEU A 171 -7.58 -11.37 -12.23
C LEU A 171 -7.36 -10.68 -10.87
N VAL A 172 -6.38 -9.77 -10.81
CA VAL A 172 -6.03 -9.03 -9.59
C VAL A 172 -7.18 -8.15 -9.14
N ASP A 173 -7.84 -7.42 -10.03
CA ASP A 173 -8.96 -6.54 -9.67
C ASP A 173 -10.11 -7.33 -9.03
N ARG A 174 -10.43 -8.51 -9.56
CA ARG A 174 -11.42 -9.41 -8.94
C ARG A 174 -10.99 -9.86 -7.54
N LEU A 175 -9.77 -10.38 -7.40
CA LEU A 175 -9.25 -10.87 -6.11
C LEU A 175 -9.12 -9.74 -5.08
N TRP A 176 -8.76 -8.54 -5.54
CA TRP A 176 -8.68 -7.35 -4.72
C TRP A 176 -10.04 -6.99 -4.14
N LEU A 177 -11.09 -6.93 -4.97
CA LEU A 177 -12.46 -6.68 -4.52
C LEU A 177 -12.95 -7.73 -3.52
N GLU A 178 -12.64 -9.01 -3.73
CA GLU A 178 -12.93 -10.08 -2.75
C GLU A 178 -12.25 -9.80 -1.39
N ARG A 179 -11.00 -9.36 -1.40
CA ARG A 179 -10.26 -9.01 -0.17
C ARG A 179 -10.80 -7.74 0.49
N LEU A 180 -11.25 -6.76 -0.29
CA LEU A 180 -11.91 -5.57 0.26
C LEU A 180 -13.21 -5.94 0.97
N ALA A 181 -14.04 -6.79 0.35
CA ALA A 181 -15.27 -7.29 0.99
C ALA A 181 -14.98 -8.10 2.27
N GLU A 182 -13.89 -8.88 2.29
CA GLU A 182 -13.44 -9.55 3.51
C GLU A 182 -13.04 -8.55 4.60
N GLN A 183 -12.30 -7.49 4.25
CA GLN A 183 -11.84 -6.45 5.19
C GLN A 183 -12.96 -5.66 5.84
N GLU A 184 -14.09 -5.48 5.16
CA GLU A 184 -15.27 -4.82 5.71
C GLU A 184 -15.85 -5.60 6.90
N THR A 185 -15.57 -6.90 6.99
CA THR A 185 -16.00 -7.74 8.13
C THR A 185 -15.07 -7.66 9.33
N TRP A 186 -13.91 -7.01 9.22
CA TRP A 186 -12.92 -6.96 10.31
C TRP A 186 -13.19 -5.80 11.25
N GLU A 187 -13.44 -6.12 12.51
CA GLU A 187 -13.73 -5.15 13.55
C GLU A 187 -12.49 -4.77 14.36
N GLY A 188 -12.37 -3.48 14.69
CA GLY A 188 -11.32 -2.98 15.58
C GLY A 188 -9.91 -3.00 14.99
N VAL A 189 -8.94 -2.85 15.90
CA VAL A 189 -7.51 -2.81 15.58
C VAL A 189 -6.98 -4.22 15.36
N THR A 190 -6.35 -4.47 14.21
CA THR A 190 -5.78 -5.77 13.86
C THR A 190 -4.36 -5.94 14.38
N ASP A 191 -3.85 -7.18 14.44
CA ASP A 191 -2.48 -7.42 14.90
C ASP A 191 -1.41 -6.76 14.01
N PRO A 192 -1.55 -6.72 12.67
CA PRO A 192 -0.64 -5.93 11.83
C PRO A 192 -0.65 -4.42 12.13
N GLU A 193 -1.78 -3.84 12.55
CA GLU A 193 -1.83 -2.43 12.97
C GLU A 193 -1.13 -2.21 14.33
N ARG A 194 -1.29 -3.15 15.27
CA ARG A 194 -0.53 -3.17 16.54
C ARG A 194 0.97 -3.29 16.27
N LEU A 195 1.35 -4.15 15.32
CA LEU A 195 2.73 -4.36 14.91
C LEU A 195 3.34 -3.07 14.33
N ALA A 196 2.61 -2.39 13.46
CA ALA A 196 3.03 -1.10 12.90
C ALA A 196 3.22 -0.01 13.97
N LEU A 197 2.36 0.03 14.99
CA LEU A 197 2.53 0.92 16.13
C LEU A 197 3.81 0.60 16.94
N ALA A 198 4.08 -0.69 17.17
CA ALA A 198 5.30 -1.11 17.85
C ALA A 198 6.56 -0.74 17.04
N PHE A 199 6.54 -0.97 15.73
CA PHE A 199 7.65 -0.63 14.83
C PHE A 199 7.90 0.88 14.77
N ALA A 200 6.84 1.69 14.69
CA ALA A 200 6.95 3.15 14.76
C ALA A 200 7.54 3.64 16.10
N ALA A 201 7.18 3.00 17.22
CA ALA A 201 7.74 3.33 18.53
C ALA A 201 9.23 2.97 18.62
N LEU A 202 9.64 1.83 18.05
CA LEU A 202 11.04 1.41 17.98
C LEU A 202 11.87 2.38 17.13
N GLU A 203 11.35 2.81 15.98
CA GLU A 203 11.96 3.85 15.13
C GLU A 203 12.19 5.15 15.89
N ALA A 204 11.15 5.64 16.56
CA ALA A 204 11.23 6.87 17.36
C ALA A 204 12.24 6.74 18.51
N SER A 205 12.47 5.52 19.01
CA SER A 205 13.47 5.26 20.05
C SER A 205 14.89 5.18 19.51
N GLY A 206 15.12 5.04 18.20
CA GLY A 206 16.44 4.89 17.58
C GLY A 206 16.84 3.47 17.15
N ILE A 207 15.86 2.57 16.97
CA ILE A 207 16.03 1.24 16.36
C ILE A 207 15.44 1.28 14.95
N THR A 208 16.21 0.87 13.94
CA THR A 208 15.70 0.74 12.57
C THR A 208 14.70 -0.42 12.51
N ALA A 209 13.42 -0.14 12.33
CA ALA A 209 12.34 -1.11 12.25
C ALA A 209 11.79 -1.18 10.81
N ARG A 210 11.82 -2.37 10.20
CA ARG A 210 11.34 -2.56 8.81
C ARG A 210 10.38 -3.73 8.68
N GLU A 211 9.15 -3.43 8.26
CA GLU A 211 8.14 -4.42 7.94
C GLU A 211 8.36 -4.98 6.52
N ASN A 212 8.16 -6.28 6.33
CA ASN A 212 8.18 -6.94 5.02
C ASN A 212 9.40 -6.55 4.14
N PHE A 213 10.58 -6.52 4.76
CA PHE A 213 11.80 -5.99 4.19
C PHE A 213 12.65 -7.07 3.55
N ALA A 214 13.01 -6.85 2.29
CA ALA A 214 13.69 -7.81 1.42
C ALA A 214 12.92 -9.14 1.24
N CYS A 215 13.42 -9.99 0.34
CA CYS A 215 12.75 -11.25 0.02
C CYS A 215 12.94 -12.33 1.10
N CYS A 216 14.11 -12.38 1.73
CA CYS A 216 14.49 -13.41 2.70
C CYS A 216 15.42 -12.85 3.79
N ARG A 217 15.66 -13.65 4.84
CA ARG A 217 16.56 -13.30 5.96
C ARG A 217 17.95 -12.85 5.48
N GLY A 218 18.54 -13.57 4.53
CA GLY A 218 19.89 -13.27 4.04
C GLY A 218 20.00 -11.90 3.41
N CYS A 219 19.07 -11.55 2.52
CA CYS A 219 18.98 -10.23 1.91
C CYS A 219 18.70 -9.14 2.95
N GLY A 220 17.74 -9.38 3.86
CA GLY A 220 17.43 -8.43 4.93
C GLY A 220 18.63 -8.11 5.80
N MET A 221 19.40 -9.12 6.22
CA MET A 221 20.64 -8.90 6.99
C MET A 221 21.72 -8.15 6.21
N ALA A 222 21.79 -8.34 4.89
CA ALA A 222 22.78 -7.66 4.05
C ALA A 222 22.42 -6.18 3.79
N GLU A 223 21.12 -5.85 3.76
CA GLU A 223 20.62 -4.54 3.35
C GLU A 223 20.29 -3.63 4.55
N ILE A 224 19.87 -4.17 5.70
CA ILE A 224 19.33 -3.40 6.84
C ILE A 224 20.32 -2.37 7.41
N GLY A 225 21.62 -2.59 7.26
CA GLY A 225 22.66 -1.65 7.71
C GLY A 225 22.68 -0.32 6.94
N ALA A 226 22.19 -0.31 5.70
CA ALA A 226 22.16 0.89 4.87
C ALA A 226 20.94 1.79 5.13
N GLU A 227 19.94 1.28 5.86
CA GLU A 227 18.68 2.01 6.10
C GLU A 227 18.86 3.23 7.02
N ARG A 228 19.78 3.15 7.99
CA ARG A 228 20.06 4.22 8.94
C ARG A 228 21.39 4.02 9.65
N GLU A 229 22.39 4.82 9.30
CA GLU A 229 23.75 4.69 9.85
C GLU A 229 23.88 5.09 11.33
N ASP A 230 22.99 5.93 11.86
CA ASP A 230 23.03 6.43 13.25
C ASP A 230 22.19 5.61 14.24
N ALA A 231 21.48 4.58 13.78
CA ALA A 231 20.68 3.72 14.65
C ALA A 231 21.56 2.81 15.50
N ARG A 232 21.12 2.47 16.72
CA ARG A 232 21.86 1.56 17.61
C ARG A 232 21.74 0.08 17.19
N GLY A 233 20.65 -0.24 16.51
CA GLY A 233 20.30 -1.60 16.13
C GLY A 233 19.07 -1.61 15.24
N PHE A 234 18.59 -2.81 14.95
CA PHE A 234 17.51 -3.02 14.00
C PHE A 234 16.54 -4.10 14.47
N VAL A 235 15.35 -4.08 13.86
CA VAL A 235 14.39 -5.19 13.83
C VAL A 235 13.74 -5.24 12.46
N PHE A 236 13.54 -6.44 11.91
CA PHE A 236 12.78 -6.61 10.68
C PHE A 236 12.13 -7.99 10.59
N PHE A 237 11.15 -8.11 9.70
CA PHE A 237 10.74 -9.38 9.10
C PHE A 237 10.72 -9.22 7.59
N HIS A 238 10.86 -10.33 6.87
CA HIS A 238 10.99 -10.34 5.42
C HIS A 238 9.79 -11.00 4.74
N GLN A 239 9.71 -10.86 3.42
CA GLN A 239 8.57 -11.30 2.62
C GLN A 239 8.15 -12.75 2.87
N GLN A 240 9.08 -13.71 2.79
CA GLN A 240 8.74 -15.13 3.00
C GLN A 240 8.14 -15.42 4.38
N VAL A 241 8.54 -14.70 5.43
CA VAL A 241 7.95 -14.86 6.77
C VAL A 241 6.58 -14.20 6.85
N THR A 242 6.35 -13.11 6.12
CA THR A 242 5.00 -12.54 5.96
C THR A 242 4.05 -13.53 5.29
N GLU A 243 4.50 -14.26 4.25
CA GLU A 243 3.70 -15.30 3.59
C GLU A 243 3.31 -16.40 4.60
N HIS A 244 4.24 -16.85 5.45
CA HIS A 244 3.93 -17.80 6.53
C HIS A 244 2.96 -17.23 7.58
N ALA A 245 3.10 -15.96 7.96
CA ALA A 245 2.18 -15.32 8.90
C ALA A 245 0.76 -15.24 8.34
N ALA A 246 0.63 -14.92 7.06
CA ALA A 246 -0.64 -14.91 6.33
C ALA A 246 -1.30 -16.30 6.25
N ASP A 247 -0.51 -17.37 6.30
CA ASP A 247 -0.98 -18.76 6.36
C ASP A 247 -1.20 -19.27 7.81
N GLY A 248 -1.01 -18.42 8.82
CA GLY A 248 -1.32 -18.73 10.22
C GLY A 248 -0.18 -19.36 11.02
N TYR A 249 1.05 -19.38 10.49
CA TYR A 249 2.22 -19.95 11.18
C TYR A 249 2.91 -18.99 12.17
N GLY A 250 2.34 -17.80 12.40
CA GLY A 250 2.93 -16.74 13.20
C GLY A 250 3.99 -15.94 12.44
N LEU A 251 4.59 -14.96 13.12
CA LEU A 251 5.59 -14.04 12.53
C LEU A 251 6.92 -14.13 13.27
N THR A 252 8.01 -14.23 12.52
CA THR A 252 9.37 -14.26 13.06
C THR A 252 10.08 -12.94 12.81
N LEU A 253 10.62 -12.31 13.85
CA LEU A 253 11.40 -11.08 13.77
C LEU A 253 12.88 -11.34 13.99
N TYR A 254 13.69 -10.75 13.12
CA TYR A 254 15.14 -10.71 13.22
C TYR A 254 15.56 -9.35 13.76
N TYR A 255 16.56 -9.34 14.63
CA TYR A 255 17.00 -8.13 15.31
C TYR A 255 18.50 -8.22 15.63
N GLY A 256 19.11 -7.09 15.98
CA GLY A 256 20.51 -7.04 16.37
C GLY A 256 21.04 -5.64 16.59
N GLY A 257 22.20 -5.54 17.23
CA GLY A 257 23.00 -4.32 17.27
C GLY A 257 23.85 -4.16 16.01
N PHE A 258 24.01 -2.92 15.51
CA PHE A 258 24.90 -2.66 14.37
C PHE A 258 26.39 -2.72 14.74
N ASP A 259 26.71 -2.67 16.03
CA ASP A 259 28.07 -2.83 16.57
C ASP A 259 28.54 -4.30 16.61
N GLY A 260 27.66 -5.25 16.31
CA GLY A 260 27.93 -6.69 16.36
C GLY A 260 28.11 -7.25 17.78
N ALA A 261 27.87 -6.45 18.82
CA ALA A 261 28.06 -6.89 20.20
C ALA A 261 26.85 -7.70 20.69
N GLU A 262 27.12 -8.86 21.28
CA GLU A 262 26.09 -9.74 21.85
C GLU A 262 25.20 -9.00 22.87
N GLN A 263 25.82 -8.20 23.74
CA GLN A 263 25.12 -7.41 24.75
C GLN A 263 24.16 -6.38 24.14
N THR A 264 24.53 -5.78 23.00
CA THR A 264 23.68 -4.81 22.28
C THR A 264 22.53 -5.54 21.60
N THR A 265 22.77 -6.70 20.97
CA THR A 265 21.72 -7.55 20.40
C THR A 265 20.69 -7.94 21.46
N VAL A 266 21.12 -8.43 22.63
CA VAL A 266 20.21 -8.77 23.74
C VAL A 266 19.41 -7.54 24.21
N ALA A 267 20.06 -6.38 24.34
CA ALA A 267 19.37 -5.15 24.72
C ALA A 267 18.28 -4.77 23.70
N VAL A 268 18.60 -4.78 22.40
CA VAL A 268 17.64 -4.53 21.32
C VAL A 268 16.50 -5.56 21.37
N GLY A 269 16.79 -6.83 21.59
CA GLY A 269 15.77 -7.87 21.72
C GLY A 269 14.77 -7.60 22.85
N HIS A 270 15.25 -7.14 24.01
CA HIS A 270 14.37 -6.72 25.10
C HIS A 270 13.49 -5.52 24.74
N GLU A 271 14.05 -4.52 24.04
CA GLU A 271 13.30 -3.35 23.58
C GLU A 271 12.20 -3.75 22.58
N VAL A 272 12.50 -4.64 21.63
CA VAL A 272 11.53 -5.18 20.67
C VAL A 272 10.41 -5.90 21.40
N VAL A 273 10.72 -6.83 22.32
CA VAL A 273 9.71 -7.57 23.08
C VAL A 273 8.84 -6.63 23.93
N ALA A 274 9.45 -5.62 24.57
CA ALA A 274 8.73 -4.62 25.34
C ALA A 274 7.76 -3.80 24.47
N ALA A 275 8.20 -3.35 23.29
CA ALA A 275 7.36 -2.60 22.35
C ALA A 275 6.18 -3.45 21.84
N LEU A 276 6.43 -4.71 21.48
CA LEU A 276 5.38 -5.64 21.04
C LEU A 276 4.36 -5.90 22.15
N THR A 277 4.84 -6.12 23.38
CA THR A 277 3.97 -6.35 24.54
C THR A 277 3.13 -5.11 24.86
N ALA A 278 3.72 -3.91 24.77
CA ALA A 278 3.01 -2.66 24.96
C ALA A 278 1.92 -2.43 23.88
N ALA A 279 2.15 -2.93 22.66
CA ALA A 279 1.15 -2.93 21.60
C ALA A 279 0.09 -4.04 21.74
N GLY A 280 0.21 -4.92 22.74
CA GLY A 280 -0.73 -6.02 23.01
C GLY A 280 -0.44 -7.30 22.25
N LEU A 281 0.76 -7.47 21.69
CA LEU A 281 1.17 -8.65 20.94
C LEU A 281 1.93 -9.65 21.84
N SER A 282 1.73 -10.94 21.59
CA SER A 282 2.40 -12.02 22.32
C SER A 282 3.73 -12.37 21.67
N ALA A 283 4.83 -11.83 22.22
CA ALA A 283 6.19 -12.13 21.76
C ALA A 283 6.83 -13.23 22.61
N GLN A 284 7.42 -14.23 21.94
CA GLN A 284 8.14 -15.33 22.55
C GLN A 284 9.63 -15.22 22.21
N TRP A 285 10.45 -15.10 23.24
CA TRP A 285 11.90 -14.98 23.11
C TRP A 285 12.57 -15.40 24.43
N ASP A 286 13.69 -16.11 24.34
CA ASP A 286 14.43 -16.71 25.47
C ASP A 286 15.64 -15.86 25.91
N ALA A 287 15.67 -14.59 25.51
CA ALA A 287 16.80 -13.69 25.68
C ALA A 287 18.09 -14.10 24.96
N SER A 288 18.04 -15.09 24.06
CA SER A 288 19.21 -15.50 23.28
C SER A 288 19.41 -14.60 22.06
N PRO A 289 20.60 -13.99 21.88
CA PRO A 289 20.93 -13.15 20.73
C PRO A 289 21.01 -13.93 19.42
N ASP A 290 21.16 -15.25 19.48
CA ASP A 290 21.18 -16.14 18.30
C ASP A 290 19.78 -16.60 17.87
N LYS A 291 18.74 -16.30 18.67
CA LYS A 291 17.36 -16.70 18.42
C LYS A 291 16.52 -15.51 17.99
N ALA A 292 15.73 -15.72 16.94
CA ALA A 292 14.72 -14.78 16.50
C ALA A 292 13.57 -14.68 17.50
N ILE A 293 12.83 -13.57 17.46
CA ILE A 293 11.63 -13.35 18.28
C ILE A 293 10.43 -13.88 17.50
N SER A 294 9.59 -14.71 18.13
CA SER A 294 8.39 -15.29 17.50
C SER A 294 7.12 -14.64 18.04
N LEU A 295 6.21 -14.23 17.15
CA LEU A 295 4.88 -13.73 17.51
C LEU A 295 3.86 -14.83 17.26
N THR A 296 3.37 -15.42 18.35
CA THR A 296 2.32 -16.44 18.32
C THR A 296 1.58 -16.50 19.67
N PRO A 297 0.23 -16.57 19.67
CA PRO A 297 -0.66 -16.54 18.51
C PRO A 297 -0.68 -15.16 17.82
N LEU A 298 -0.98 -15.15 16.52
CA LEU A 298 -1.05 -13.94 15.69
C LEU A 298 -2.19 -14.10 14.66
N THR A 299 -3.09 -13.12 14.58
CA THR A 299 -4.15 -13.08 13.57
C THR A 299 -3.76 -12.10 12.47
N TRP A 300 -3.32 -12.64 11.32
CA TRP A 300 -2.83 -11.82 10.21
C TRP A 300 -3.97 -11.23 9.36
N GLN A 301 -4.41 -10.03 9.74
CA GLN A 301 -5.44 -9.24 9.06
C GLN A 301 -4.89 -7.87 8.67
N ARG A 302 -3.92 -7.84 7.75
CA ARG A 302 -3.36 -6.58 7.26
C ARG A 302 -4.34 -5.96 6.27
N ARG A 303 -4.80 -4.74 6.56
CA ARG A 303 -5.67 -3.97 5.67
C ARG A 303 -4.87 -3.42 4.49
N LEU A 304 -5.41 -3.57 3.29
CA LEU A 304 -4.86 -2.95 2.09
C LEU A 304 -4.91 -1.43 2.24
N VAL A 305 -3.82 -0.77 1.86
CA VAL A 305 -3.74 0.69 1.77
C VAL A 305 -3.78 1.19 0.32
N GLY A 306 -3.72 0.24 -0.62
CA GLY A 306 -3.61 0.46 -2.05
C GLY A 306 -2.21 0.76 -2.52
#